data_AF-U7P8U5-F1
#
_entry.id   AF-U7P8U5-F1
#
_cell.length_a   1.000
_cell.length_b   1.000
_cell.length_c   1.000
_cell.angle_alpha   90.00
_cell.angle_beta   90.00
_cell.angle_gamma   90.00
#
_symmetry.space_group_name_H-M   'P 1'
#
loop_
_entity.id
_entity.type
_entity.pdbx_description
1 polymer ?
#
loop_
_entity_poly.entity_id
_entity_poly.type
_entity_poly.pdbx_seq_one_letter_code
_entity_poly.pdbx_strand_id
1 'polypeptide(L)'
;SDRLLGLTEGPGDAESQARWIGPGGADSLAGKREHLHRHQLRLAEHPAAREAIVARLGESRVGADRPLRLTPRVAIPGVLFTPWHRPLLPPREATPDHLRGHWLFRHDWHRFRASLPRGTRGAWLTKPHWLALPRTESLVALDELATRLAEHFRLPGAPVQIALWHPDAGWRRLFVVADDWPRQIPLPPYPVAV
;
A
#
# COMPACT_ATOMS: atom_id res chain seq x y z
N SER A 1 0.94 0.81 8.38
CA SER A 1 0.08 0.49 7.23
C SER A 1 0.91 0.46 5.98
N ASP A 2 0.66 -0.53 5.13
CA ASP A 2 1.39 -0.75 3.89
C ASP A 2 1.00 0.27 2.82
N ARG A 3 1.92 0.51 1.88
CA ARG A 3 1.65 1.31 0.69
C ARG A 3 2.21 0.55 -0.49
N LEU A 4 1.34 0.27 -1.45
CA LEU A 4 1.67 -0.62 -2.55
C LEU A 4 1.36 0.10 -3.86
N LEU A 5 2.33 0.15 -4.74
CA LEU A 5 2.21 0.71 -6.09
C LEU A 5 1.94 -0.46 -7.04
N GLY A 6 0.85 -0.38 -7.78
CA GLY A 6 0.42 -1.40 -8.72
C GLY A 6 1.12 -1.27 -10.06
N LEU A 7 1.52 -2.41 -10.64
CA LEU A 7 2.18 -2.52 -11.94
C LEU A 7 1.19 -2.96 -13.02
N THR A 8 1.20 -2.29 -14.17
CA THR A 8 0.37 -2.70 -15.33
C THR A 8 0.88 -3.98 -15.99
N GLU A 9 2.16 -4.24 -15.87
CA GLU A 9 2.85 -5.44 -16.36
C GLU A 9 3.74 -5.97 -15.23
N GLY A 10 3.78 -7.29 -15.06
CA GLY A 10 4.49 -7.89 -13.93
C GLY A 10 4.05 -9.34 -13.69
N PRO A 11 4.47 -9.93 -12.56
CA PRO A 11 4.23 -11.34 -12.28
C PRO A 11 2.75 -11.62 -12.05
N GLY A 12 2.28 -12.74 -12.59
CA GLY A 12 0.90 -13.19 -12.43
C GLY A 12 -0.12 -12.46 -13.31
N ASP A 13 -1.39 -12.80 -13.12
CA ASP A 13 -2.52 -12.18 -13.82
C ASP A 13 -2.73 -10.71 -13.40
N ALA A 14 -3.63 -10.02 -14.10
CA ALA A 14 -3.87 -8.58 -13.91
C ALA A 14 -4.34 -8.21 -12.48
N GLU A 15 -4.99 -9.14 -11.77
CA GLU A 15 -5.50 -8.96 -10.42
C GLU A 15 -4.60 -9.62 -9.36
N SER A 16 -3.38 -10.02 -9.74
CA SER A 16 -2.46 -10.70 -8.85
C SER A 16 -1.90 -9.75 -7.81
N GLN A 17 -1.87 -10.19 -6.55
CA GLN A 17 -1.17 -9.49 -5.47
C GLN A 17 0.34 -9.32 -5.74
N ALA A 18 0.94 -10.10 -6.64
CA ALA A 18 2.35 -9.95 -7.01
C ALA A 18 2.62 -8.67 -7.83
N ARG A 19 1.57 -8.09 -8.45
CA ARG A 19 1.66 -6.80 -9.17
C ARG A 19 1.65 -5.58 -8.25
N TRP A 20 1.47 -5.78 -6.95
CA TRP A 20 1.40 -4.69 -5.98
C TRP A 20 2.67 -4.70 -5.14
N ILE A 21 3.59 -3.79 -5.44
CA ILE A 21 4.93 -3.74 -4.83
C ILE A 21 5.09 -2.53 -3.91
N GLY A 22 5.91 -2.64 -2.86
CA GLY A 22 6.26 -1.48 -2.07
C GLY A 22 7.04 -0.45 -2.89
N PRO A 23 7.11 0.84 -2.46
CA PRO A 23 7.79 1.86 -3.23
C PRO A 23 9.28 1.53 -3.49
N GLY A 24 9.94 0.85 -2.55
CA GLY A 24 11.33 0.40 -2.76
C GLY A 24 11.51 -0.79 -3.72
N GLY A 25 10.41 -1.41 -4.18
CA GLY A 25 10.42 -2.59 -5.04
C GLY A 25 10.96 -3.88 -4.40
N ALA A 26 11.33 -3.85 -3.12
CA ALA A 26 11.91 -5.01 -2.44
C ALA A 26 10.85 -6.01 -1.93
N ASP A 27 9.61 -5.57 -1.76
CA ASP A 27 8.49 -6.37 -1.24
C ASP A 27 7.25 -6.25 -2.13
N SER A 28 6.41 -7.29 -2.12
CA SER A 28 5.09 -7.31 -2.76
C SER A 28 4.01 -7.69 -1.78
N LEU A 29 2.75 -7.36 -2.11
CA LEU A 29 1.59 -7.78 -1.35
C LEU A 29 1.50 -9.31 -1.27
N ALA A 30 1.83 -10.01 -2.36
CA ALA A 30 1.91 -11.48 -2.36
C ALA A 30 2.96 -12.00 -1.36
N GLY A 31 4.16 -11.42 -1.35
CA GLY A 31 5.22 -11.78 -0.39
C GLY A 31 4.83 -11.48 1.06
N LYS A 32 4.20 -10.32 1.31
CA LYS A 32 3.67 -9.97 2.64
C LYS A 32 2.59 -10.95 3.08
N ARG A 33 1.62 -11.26 2.22
CA ARG A 33 0.56 -12.24 2.52
C ARG A 33 1.17 -13.58 2.89
N GLU A 34 2.11 -14.08 2.09
CA GLU A 34 2.74 -15.37 2.34
C GLU A 34 3.51 -15.38 3.65
N HIS A 35 4.25 -14.31 3.96
CA HIS A 35 4.95 -14.18 5.23
C HIS A 35 3.97 -14.22 6.42
N LEU A 36 2.86 -13.47 6.35
CA LEU A 36 1.83 -13.48 7.40
C LEU A 36 1.19 -14.86 7.55
N HIS A 37 0.90 -15.53 6.43
CA HIS A 37 0.31 -16.86 6.43
C HIS A 37 1.26 -17.91 7.02
N ARG A 38 2.53 -17.93 6.61
CA ARG A 38 3.52 -18.91 7.09
C ARG A 38 3.93 -18.68 8.54
N HIS A 39 4.09 -17.42 8.96
CA HIS A 39 4.70 -17.11 10.25
C HIS A 39 3.68 -16.70 11.31
N GLN A 40 2.76 -15.79 11.01
CA GLN A 40 1.89 -15.22 12.04
C GLN A 40 0.68 -16.09 12.34
N LEU A 41 0.07 -16.72 11.33
CA LEU A 41 -1.11 -17.57 11.57
C LEU A 41 -0.76 -18.86 12.32
N ARG A 42 0.45 -19.40 12.12
CA ARG A 42 0.94 -20.59 12.84
C ARG A 42 1.14 -20.35 14.35
N LEU A 43 1.26 -19.09 14.80
CA LEU A 43 1.35 -18.80 16.23
C LEU A 43 0.09 -19.22 16.98
N ALA A 44 -1.09 -19.14 16.35
CA ALA A 44 -2.35 -19.59 16.95
C ALA A 44 -2.47 -21.12 17.02
N GLU A 45 -1.58 -21.86 16.35
CA GLU A 45 -1.52 -23.32 16.41
C GLU A 45 -0.66 -23.81 17.59
N HIS A 46 0.17 -22.93 18.17
CA HIS A 46 1.02 -23.29 19.30
C HIS A 46 0.17 -23.66 20.54
N PRO A 47 0.48 -24.75 21.27
CA PRO A 47 -0.31 -25.21 22.41
C PRO A 47 -0.58 -24.11 23.45
N ALA A 48 0.45 -23.38 23.85
CA ALA A 48 0.31 -22.26 24.79
C ALA A 48 -0.61 -21.13 24.28
N ALA A 49 -0.63 -20.85 22.97
CA ALA A 49 -1.53 -19.86 22.40
C ALA A 49 -2.98 -20.35 22.41
N ARG A 50 -3.20 -21.64 22.14
CA ARG A 50 -4.53 -22.27 22.23
C ARG A 50 -5.09 -22.23 23.64
N GLU A 51 -4.28 -22.61 24.64
CA GLU A 51 -4.66 -22.53 26.06
C GLU A 51 -5.05 -21.09 26.45
N ALA A 52 -4.25 -20.10 26.05
CA ALA A 52 -4.55 -18.69 26.30
C ALA A 52 -5.86 -18.22 25.62
N ILE A 53 -6.14 -18.69 24.40
CA ILE A 53 -7.39 -18.38 23.69
C ILE A 53 -8.59 -19.01 24.38
N VAL A 54 -8.50 -20.29 24.79
CA VAL A 54 -9.57 -20.98 25.53
C VAL A 54 -9.87 -20.27 26.85
N ALA A 55 -8.83 -19.96 27.62
CA ALA A 55 -8.95 -19.24 28.89
C ALA A 55 -9.66 -17.88 28.73
N ARG A 56 -9.45 -17.20 27.59
CA ARG A 56 -9.99 -15.86 27.34
C ARG A 56 -11.38 -15.85 26.70
N LEU A 57 -11.74 -16.87 25.92
CA LEU A 57 -13.07 -17.01 25.30
C LEU A 57 -14.09 -17.73 26.21
N GLY A 58 -13.62 -18.41 27.25
CA GLY A 58 -14.43 -19.17 28.20
C GLY A 58 -14.78 -20.57 27.68
N GLU A 59 -14.76 -21.55 28.57
CA GLU A 59 -15.06 -22.97 28.28
C GLU A 59 -16.45 -23.16 27.65
N SER A 60 -17.42 -22.29 27.95
CA SER A 60 -18.77 -22.36 27.39
C SER A 60 -18.84 -22.17 25.87
N ARG A 61 -17.83 -21.53 25.25
CA ARG A 61 -17.71 -21.41 23.78
C ARG A 61 -16.88 -22.52 23.15
N VAL A 62 -16.20 -23.30 23.98
CA VAL A 62 -15.31 -24.41 23.61
C VAL A 62 -15.87 -25.64 24.32
N GLY A 63 -17.07 -26.08 23.89
CA GLY A 63 -17.76 -27.19 24.56
C GLY A 63 -16.82 -28.36 24.84
N ALA A 64 -16.94 -28.98 26.02
CA ALA A 64 -15.95 -29.90 26.60
C ALA A 64 -15.45 -31.01 25.67
N ASP A 65 -16.25 -31.42 24.67
CA ASP A 65 -15.92 -32.47 23.68
C ASP A 65 -15.75 -31.97 22.24
N ARG A 66 -15.70 -30.64 22.00
CA ARG A 66 -15.48 -30.09 20.65
C ARG A 66 -14.11 -29.44 20.53
N PRO A 67 -13.25 -29.88 19.58
CA PRO A 67 -12.00 -29.20 19.32
C PRO A 67 -12.29 -27.76 18.89
N LEU A 68 -11.55 -26.80 19.46
CA LEU A 68 -11.63 -25.39 19.13
C LEU A 68 -11.36 -25.20 17.63
N ARG A 69 -12.42 -24.91 16.85
CA ARG A 69 -12.31 -24.62 15.42
C ARG A 69 -11.95 -23.15 15.22
N LEU A 70 -10.65 -22.85 15.20
CA LEU A 70 -10.16 -21.53 14.80
C LEU A 70 -10.07 -21.45 13.28
N THR A 71 -10.70 -20.43 12.69
CA THR A 71 -10.45 -20.06 11.30
C THR A 71 -9.51 -18.86 11.29
N PRO A 72 -8.23 -19.04 10.93
CA PRO A 72 -7.30 -17.93 10.85
C PRO A 72 -7.73 -16.97 9.73
N ARG A 73 -7.68 -15.67 10.02
CA ARG A 73 -7.95 -14.59 9.06
C ARG A 73 -6.82 -13.57 9.16
N VAL A 74 -6.41 -13.02 8.02
CA VAL A 74 -5.38 -11.98 7.94
C VAL A 74 -6.00 -10.72 7.35
N ALA A 75 -5.67 -9.57 7.92
CA ALA A 75 -5.96 -8.26 7.36
C ALA A 75 -4.63 -7.50 7.17
N ILE A 76 -4.44 -6.92 5.99
CA ILE A 76 -3.26 -6.13 5.65
C ILE A 76 -3.71 -4.68 5.42
N PRO A 77 -3.69 -3.81 6.45
CA PRO A 77 -4.14 -2.44 6.30
C PRO A 77 -3.14 -1.63 5.48
N GLY A 78 -3.63 -0.95 4.45
CA GLY A 78 -2.77 -0.16 3.57
C GLY A 78 -3.52 0.69 2.57
N VAL A 79 -2.75 1.33 1.70
CA VAL A 79 -3.24 2.13 0.57
C VAL A 79 -2.69 1.53 -0.72
N LEU A 80 -3.58 1.31 -1.69
CA LEU A 80 -3.25 0.86 -3.03
C LEU A 80 -3.09 2.05 -3.96
N PHE A 81 -1.95 2.19 -4.62
CA PHE A 81 -1.66 3.26 -5.56
C PHE A 81 -1.70 2.69 -6.98
N THR A 82 -2.63 3.16 -7.81
CA THR A 82 -2.72 2.77 -9.22
C THR A 82 -1.93 3.74 -10.11
N PRO A 83 -1.43 3.32 -11.28
CA PRO A 83 -0.80 4.25 -12.20
C PRO A 83 -1.79 5.32 -12.66
N TRP A 84 -1.36 6.58 -12.69
CA TRP A 84 -2.23 7.69 -13.05
C TRP A 84 -2.77 7.58 -14.49
N HIS A 85 -1.96 7.08 -15.43
CA HIS A 85 -2.28 7.07 -16.86
C HIS A 85 -3.03 5.81 -17.32
N ARG A 86 -3.10 4.76 -16.49
CA ARG A 86 -3.68 3.48 -16.89
C ARG A 86 -4.56 2.92 -15.78
N PRO A 87 -5.80 2.52 -16.10
CA PRO A 87 -6.61 1.80 -15.13
C PRO A 87 -5.91 0.48 -14.77
N LEU A 88 -5.92 0.17 -13.48
CA LEU A 88 -5.41 -1.08 -12.95
C LEU A 88 -6.44 -1.62 -11.97
N LEU A 89 -6.86 -2.87 -12.19
CA LEU A 89 -7.78 -3.53 -11.28
C LEU A 89 -7.09 -3.78 -9.94
N PRO A 90 -7.78 -3.56 -8.80
CA PRO A 90 -7.25 -3.94 -7.49
C PRO A 90 -6.99 -5.45 -7.45
N PRO A 91 -6.17 -5.95 -6.51
CA PRO A 91 -5.98 -7.37 -6.37
C PRO A 91 -7.30 -8.03 -5.93
N ARG A 92 -7.51 -9.30 -6.33
CA ARG A 92 -8.79 -10.02 -6.12
C ARG A 92 -9.30 -9.96 -4.68
N GLU A 93 -8.39 -9.94 -3.71
CA GLU A 93 -8.70 -9.97 -2.27
C GLU A 93 -8.84 -8.59 -1.63
N ALA A 94 -8.73 -7.49 -2.38
CA ALA A 94 -8.94 -6.15 -1.86
C ALA A 94 -10.40 -5.91 -1.45
N THR A 95 -10.60 -5.18 -0.36
CA THR A 95 -11.95 -4.75 0.04
C THR A 95 -12.50 -3.71 -0.94
N PRO A 96 -13.83 -3.66 -1.19
CA PRO A 96 -14.43 -2.69 -2.10
C PRO A 96 -14.05 -1.24 -1.77
N ASP A 97 -14.02 -0.89 -0.48
CA ASP A 97 -13.70 0.45 0.02
C ASP A 97 -12.23 0.61 0.43
N HIS A 98 -11.32 -0.12 -0.19
CA HIS A 98 -9.89 0.03 0.10
C HIS A 98 -9.42 1.47 -0.15
N LEU A 99 -8.49 1.93 0.68
CA LEU A 99 -7.87 3.24 0.47
C LEU A 99 -7.05 3.22 -0.81
N ARG A 100 -7.25 4.24 -1.65
CA ARG A 100 -6.62 4.35 -2.96
C ARG A 100 -5.91 5.68 -3.16
N GLY A 101 -4.90 5.65 -4.00
CA GLY A 101 -4.20 6.82 -4.50
C GLY A 101 -3.67 6.56 -5.90
N HIS A 102 -2.93 7.52 -6.45
CA HIS A 102 -2.25 7.33 -7.72
C HIS A 102 -0.74 7.32 -7.54
N TRP A 103 -0.02 6.72 -8.47
CA TRP A 103 1.39 6.99 -8.67
C TRP A 103 1.65 7.41 -10.12
N LEU A 104 2.71 8.19 -10.33
CA LEU A 104 3.17 8.58 -11.65
C LEU A 104 4.69 8.71 -11.67
N PHE A 105 5.25 8.65 -12.87
CA PHE A 105 6.64 9.01 -13.10
C PHE A 105 6.88 10.50 -12.89
N ARG A 106 8.11 10.86 -12.49
CA ARG A 106 8.51 12.26 -12.33
C ARG A 106 8.35 13.06 -13.62
N HIS A 107 8.57 12.46 -14.80
CA HIS A 107 8.42 13.15 -16.06
C HIS A 107 6.96 13.55 -16.31
N ASP A 108 6.00 12.79 -15.79
CA ASP A 108 4.57 13.06 -15.92
C ASP A 108 4.04 14.14 -14.94
N TRP A 109 4.86 14.58 -13.98
CA TRP A 109 4.44 15.52 -12.93
C TRP A 109 3.83 16.80 -13.49
N HIS A 110 4.45 17.38 -14.52
CA HIS A 110 3.97 18.61 -15.14
C HIS A 110 2.55 18.44 -15.73
N ARG A 111 2.31 17.32 -16.41
CA ARG A 111 1.01 17.00 -17.03
C ARG A 111 -0.05 16.71 -15.98
N PHE A 112 0.30 15.93 -14.95
CA PHE A 112 -0.60 15.66 -13.83
C PHE A 112 -0.98 16.96 -13.12
N ARG A 113 0.00 17.81 -12.79
CA ARG A 113 -0.23 19.10 -12.16
C ARG A 113 -1.17 19.98 -12.97
N ALA A 114 -0.99 20.04 -14.30
CA ALA A 114 -1.86 20.83 -15.18
C ALA A 114 -3.32 20.36 -15.19
N SER A 115 -3.57 19.08 -14.86
CA SER A 115 -4.92 18.52 -14.75
C SER A 115 -5.62 18.80 -13.41
N LEU A 116 -4.90 19.33 -12.41
CA LEU A 116 -5.47 19.58 -11.08
C LEU A 116 -6.27 20.90 -11.06
N PRO A 117 -7.34 20.96 -10.25
CA PRO A 117 -8.05 22.21 -10.01
C PRO A 117 -7.12 23.33 -9.53
N ARG A 118 -7.37 24.57 -10.00
CA ARG A 118 -6.64 25.75 -9.54
C ARG A 118 -6.80 25.90 -8.02
N GLY A 119 -5.73 26.32 -7.35
CA GLY A 119 -5.73 26.41 -5.89
C GLY A 119 -5.51 25.09 -5.16
N THR A 120 -5.31 23.96 -5.88
CA THR A 120 -4.83 22.72 -5.24
C THR A 120 -3.49 23.01 -4.57
N ARG A 121 -3.35 22.58 -3.31
CA ARG A 121 -2.10 22.66 -2.54
C ARG A 121 -1.65 21.26 -2.18
N GLY A 122 -0.40 21.12 -1.77
CA GLY A 122 0.09 19.80 -1.36
C GLY A 122 1.21 19.86 -0.34
N ALA A 123 1.57 18.68 0.14
CA ALA A 123 2.66 18.50 1.09
C ALA A 123 3.39 17.19 0.81
N TRP A 124 4.71 17.25 0.93
CA TRP A 124 5.58 16.09 0.91
C TRP A 124 5.44 15.32 2.21
N LEU A 125 5.10 14.03 2.12
CA LEU A 125 4.98 13.16 3.29
C LEU A 125 6.29 12.41 3.54
N THR A 126 6.83 12.55 4.73
CA THR A 126 8.06 11.88 5.19
C THR A 126 7.79 10.98 6.39
N LYS A 127 8.72 10.07 6.70
CA LYS A 127 8.64 9.30 7.95
C LYS A 127 8.82 10.23 9.16
N PRO A 128 8.14 9.99 10.30
CA PRO A 128 7.16 8.92 10.55
C PRO A 128 5.71 9.28 10.11
N HIS A 129 5.47 10.50 9.61
CA HIS A 129 4.14 11.06 9.32
C HIS A 129 3.54 10.66 7.96
N TRP A 130 4.12 9.65 7.33
CA TRP A 130 3.80 9.12 6.02
C TRP A 130 2.33 8.66 5.81
N LEU A 131 1.55 8.53 6.89
CA LEU A 131 0.15 8.14 6.90
C LEU A 131 -0.77 9.26 7.40
N ALA A 132 -0.26 10.24 8.13
CA ALA A 132 -1.05 11.37 8.60
C ALA A 132 -1.34 12.31 7.43
N LEU A 133 -2.56 12.84 7.36
CA LEU A 133 -2.83 13.98 6.51
C LEU A 133 -2.30 15.24 7.21
N PRO A 134 -1.48 16.06 6.55
CA PRO A 134 -0.94 17.28 7.15
C PRO A 134 -2.07 18.28 7.37
N ARG A 135 -1.83 19.26 8.24
CA ARG A 135 -2.79 20.35 8.42
C ARG A 135 -2.84 21.21 7.16
N THR A 136 -4.03 21.71 6.81
CA THR A 136 -4.26 22.50 5.59
C THR A 136 -3.39 23.75 5.50
N GLU A 137 -3.03 24.33 6.64
CA GLU A 137 -2.19 25.52 6.75
C GLU A 137 -0.72 25.22 6.40
N SER A 138 -0.27 23.97 6.60
CA SER A 138 1.09 23.53 6.30
C SER A 138 1.31 23.13 4.83
N LEU A 139 0.25 23.12 4.03
CA LEU A 139 0.34 22.83 2.62
C LEU A 139 1.08 23.95 1.89
N VAL A 140 1.77 23.60 0.81
CA VAL A 140 2.49 24.53 -0.06
C VAL A 140 1.87 24.56 -1.46
N ALA A 141 2.23 25.57 -2.24
CA ALA A 141 1.81 25.66 -3.63
C ALA A 141 2.43 24.52 -4.47
N LEU A 142 1.75 24.12 -5.55
CA LEU A 142 2.26 23.05 -6.42
C LEU A 142 3.55 23.43 -7.17
N ASP A 143 3.80 24.72 -7.40
CA ASP A 143 5.08 25.21 -7.93
C ASP A 143 6.24 24.89 -7.00
N GLU A 144 6.05 25.11 -5.70
CA GLU A 144 7.08 24.81 -4.70
C GLU A 144 7.36 23.30 -4.62
N LEU A 145 6.31 22.47 -4.65
CA LEU A 145 6.48 21.02 -4.76
C LEU A 145 7.20 20.62 -6.05
N ALA A 146 6.89 21.28 -7.18
CA ALA A 146 7.52 20.98 -8.46
C ALA A 146 9.04 21.23 -8.40
N THR A 147 9.46 22.35 -7.80
CA THR A 147 10.89 22.66 -7.59
C THR A 147 11.56 21.58 -6.73
N ARG A 148 10.98 21.24 -5.58
CA ARG A 148 11.54 20.22 -4.69
C ARG A 148 11.62 18.84 -5.35
N LEU A 149 10.61 18.46 -6.13
CA LEU A 149 10.61 17.20 -6.88
C LEU A 149 11.68 17.19 -7.97
N ALA A 150 11.85 18.30 -8.68
CA ALA A 150 12.88 18.45 -9.70
C ALA A 150 14.28 18.29 -9.09
N GLU A 151 14.54 18.91 -7.94
CA GLU A 151 15.80 18.79 -7.18
C GLU A 151 16.05 17.35 -6.72
N HIS A 152 15.06 16.71 -6.08
CA HIS A 152 15.18 15.35 -5.54
C HIS A 152 15.48 14.31 -6.61
N PHE A 153 14.88 14.46 -7.78
CA PHE A 153 15.09 13.54 -8.90
C PHE A 153 16.20 13.98 -9.87
N ARG A 154 17.08 14.93 -9.49
CA ARG A 154 18.31 15.19 -10.25
C ARG A 154 19.25 13.97 -10.27
N LEU A 155 19.19 13.17 -9.22
CA LEU A 155 19.85 11.88 -9.11
C LEU A 155 18.78 10.79 -8.99
N PRO A 156 19.14 9.51 -9.19
CA PRO A 156 18.41 8.36 -8.66
C PRO A 156 17.80 8.60 -7.27
N GLY A 157 16.51 8.95 -7.24
CA GLY A 157 15.79 9.31 -6.02
C GLY A 157 14.81 8.23 -5.60
N ALA A 158 14.65 8.04 -4.29
CA ALA A 158 13.59 7.18 -3.76
C ALA A 158 12.19 7.74 -4.09
N PRO A 159 11.15 6.90 -4.23
CA PRO A 159 9.79 7.38 -4.41
C PRO A 159 9.33 8.36 -3.34
N VAL A 160 8.59 9.37 -3.79
CA VAL A 160 8.11 10.48 -2.99
C VAL A 160 6.60 10.37 -2.81
N GLN A 161 6.13 10.40 -1.57
CA GLN A 161 4.69 10.44 -1.28
C GLN A 161 4.23 11.89 -1.08
N ILE A 162 3.13 12.27 -1.72
CA ILE A 162 2.54 13.61 -1.65
C ILE A 162 1.08 13.47 -1.20
N ALA A 163 0.67 14.34 -0.27
CA ALA A 163 -0.74 14.62 -0.01
C ALA A 163 -1.14 15.88 -0.79
N LEU A 164 -2.27 15.81 -1.49
CA LEU A 164 -2.87 16.93 -2.21
C LEU A 164 -4.22 17.25 -1.57
N TRP A 165 -4.57 18.53 -1.54
CA TRP A 165 -5.85 18.98 -1.03
C TRP A 165 -6.41 20.11 -1.90
N HIS A 166 -7.71 20.06 -2.09
CA HIS A 166 -8.52 21.11 -2.71
C HIS A 166 -9.88 21.14 -1.99
N PRO A 167 -10.48 22.32 -1.73
CA PRO A 167 -11.77 22.41 -1.05
C PRO A 167 -12.86 21.52 -1.66
N ASP A 168 -13.01 21.55 -2.98
CA ASP A 168 -14.09 20.82 -3.67
C ASP A 168 -13.77 19.35 -3.97
N ALA A 169 -12.48 18.97 -3.98
CA ALA A 169 -12.06 17.62 -4.36
C ALA A 169 -11.54 16.79 -3.18
N GLY A 170 -11.39 17.41 -2.00
CA GLY A 170 -10.87 16.79 -0.80
C GLY A 170 -9.40 16.35 -0.91
N TRP A 171 -9.04 15.39 -0.06
CA TRP A 171 -7.70 14.84 0.02
C TRP A 171 -7.44 13.79 -1.04
N ARG A 172 -6.27 13.88 -1.69
CA ARG A 172 -5.75 12.84 -2.58
C ARG A 172 -4.33 12.46 -2.18
N ARG A 173 -3.99 11.19 -2.30
CA ARG A 173 -2.64 10.69 -2.08
C ARG A 173 -2.00 10.33 -3.41
N LEU A 174 -0.74 10.67 -3.54
CA LEU A 174 0.03 10.51 -4.75
C LEU A 174 1.43 9.96 -4.42
N PHE A 175 1.96 9.12 -5.28
CA PHE A 175 3.39 8.84 -5.36
C PHE A 175 3.96 9.44 -6.64
N VAL A 176 5.14 10.06 -6.51
CA VAL A 176 5.98 10.41 -7.65
C VAL A 176 7.21 9.50 -7.58
N VAL A 177 7.48 8.77 -8.66
CA VAL A 177 8.61 7.84 -8.74
C VAL A 177 9.62 8.31 -9.79
N ALA A 178 10.86 7.84 -9.69
CA ALA A 178 11.87 8.08 -10.72
C ALA A 178 11.47 7.41 -12.05
N ASP A 179 11.97 7.93 -13.17
CA ASP A 179 11.62 7.44 -14.51
C ASP A 179 12.11 6.01 -14.79
N ASP A 180 13.03 5.50 -13.97
CA ASP A 180 13.56 4.13 -14.02
C ASP A 180 12.94 3.20 -12.97
N TRP A 181 11.87 3.63 -12.30
CA TRP A 181 11.13 2.80 -11.37
C TRP A 181 10.15 1.84 -12.11
N PRO A 182 9.96 0.59 -11.67
CA PRO A 182 10.66 -0.07 -10.58
C PRO A 182 12.00 -0.67 -11.04
N ARG A 183 13.04 -0.52 -10.22
CA ARG A 183 14.38 -1.09 -10.50
C ARG A 183 14.50 -2.57 -10.17
N GLN A 184 13.56 -3.07 -9.37
CA GLN A 184 13.46 -4.46 -8.96
C GLN A 184 11.98 -4.79 -8.74
N ILE A 185 11.60 -6.01 -9.10
CA ILE A 185 10.28 -6.57 -8.87
C ILE A 185 10.49 -7.92 -8.19
N PRO A 186 9.95 -8.15 -6.99
CA PRO A 186 10.13 -9.42 -6.30
C PRO A 186 9.32 -10.50 -7.01
N LEU A 187 9.91 -11.68 -7.14
CA LEU A 187 9.21 -12.84 -7.69
C LEU A 187 8.05 -13.25 -6.76
N PRO A 188 6.94 -13.78 -7.32
CA PRO A 188 5.86 -14.29 -6.51
C PRO A 188 6.35 -15.48 -5.67
N PRO A 189 5.82 -15.67 -4.44
CA PRO A 189 6.13 -16.86 -3.66
C PRO A 189 5.71 -18.12 -4.42
N TYR A 190 6.51 -19.19 -4.30
CA TYR A 190 6.20 -20.47 -4.93
C TYR A 190 4.80 -20.96 -4.51
N PRO A 191 4.01 -21.51 -5.45
CA PRO A 191 2.75 -22.15 -5.10
C PRO A 191 3.04 -23.25 -4.09
N VAL A 192 2.33 -23.24 -2.96
CA VAL A 192 2.34 -24.38 -2.06
C VAL A 192 1.59 -25.51 -2.78
N ALA A 193 2.25 -26.64 -3.02
CA ALA A 193 1.57 -27.83 -3.52
C ALA A 193 0.45 -28.18 -2.53
N VAL A 194 -0.79 -28.21 -3.03
CA VAL A 194 -2.00 -28.51 -2.27
C VAL A 194 -2.12 -30.01 -2.07
#